data_AF-A0A060BIV6-F1
#
_entry.id   AF-A0A060BIV6-F1
#
_cell.length_a   1.000
_cell.length_b   1.000
_cell.length_c   1.000
_cell.angle_alpha   90.00
_cell.angle_beta   90.00
_cell.angle_gamma   90.00
#
_symmetry.space_group_name_H-M   'P 1'
#
loop_
_entity.id
_entity.type
_entity.pdbx_description
1 polymer ?
#
loop_
_entity_poly.entity_id
_entity_poly.type
_entity_poly.pdbx_seq_one_letter_code
_entity_poly.pdbx_strand_id
1 'polypeptide(L)'
;MRHFTSTPPRQLARVERLRTIRYSFMETCYACAARPGVDFGTVRLNTAAYREEIAAAAREFGVEEAIVRAVIHAESAYNPSALSRAGAQGLMQLMPGTAARFGVGNAYDA
;
A
#
# COMPACT_ATOMS: atom_id res chain seq x y z
N MET A 1 -2.31 -18.60 -2.55
CA MET A 1 -1.28 -17.82 -1.84
C MET A 1 -0.24 -17.38 -2.88
N ARG A 2 0.03 -16.08 -3.04
CA ARG A 2 1.04 -15.60 -4.01
C ARG A 2 2.38 -15.48 -3.27
N HIS A 3 3.40 -16.19 -3.73
CA HIS A 3 4.75 -16.12 -3.16
C HIS A 3 5.56 -15.08 -3.93
N PHE A 4 5.93 -14.00 -3.25
CA PHE A 4 6.78 -12.95 -3.81
C PHE A 4 8.22 -13.21 -3.36
N THR A 5 9.16 -13.20 -4.30
CA THR A 5 10.58 -13.34 -4.03
C THR A 5 11.32 -12.23 -4.76
N SER A 6 12.25 -11.57 -4.07
CA SER A 6 13.22 -10.66 -4.69
C SER A 6 14.35 -11.42 -5.42
N THR A 7 14.45 -12.73 -5.19
CA THR A 7 15.44 -13.61 -5.83
C THR A 7 14.84 -14.23 -7.10
N PRO A 8 15.55 -14.19 -8.25
CA PRO A 8 15.13 -14.88 -9.46
C PRO A 8 14.88 -16.38 -9.21
N PRO A 9 13.77 -16.96 -9.70
CA PRO A 9 13.50 -18.38 -9.53
C PRO A 9 14.53 -19.21 -10.30
N ARG A 10 15.17 -20.17 -9.61
CA ARG A 10 16.21 -21.05 -10.19
C ARG A 10 15.69 -22.07 -11.21
N GLN A 11 14.40 -22.41 -11.15
CA GLN A 11 13.76 -23.38 -12.04
C GLN A 11 12.65 -22.70 -12.86
N LEU A 12 13.03 -22.05 -13.96
CA LEU A 12 12.09 -21.41 -14.89
C LEU A 12 11.25 -22.41 -15.70
N ALA A 13 11.66 -23.69 -15.75
CA ALA A 13 11.04 -24.72 -16.59
C ALA A 13 9.63 -25.16 -16.14
N ARG A 14 9.20 -24.82 -14.92
CA ARG A 14 7.91 -25.25 -14.34
C ARG A 14 6.95 -24.12 -14.00
N VAL A 15 7.29 -22.87 -14.36
CA VAL A 15 6.47 -21.70 -14.07
C VAL A 15 5.80 -21.24 -15.37
N GLU A 16 4.53 -21.60 -15.55
CA GLU A 16 3.77 -21.30 -16.77
C GLU A 16 3.55 -19.79 -17.00
N ARG A 17 3.49 -19.00 -15.93
CA ARG A 17 3.33 -17.53 -16.01
C ARG A 17 4.08 -16.82 -14.88
N LEU A 18 5.18 -16.15 -15.22
CA LEU A 18 5.84 -15.17 -14.35
C LEU A 18 5.28 -13.79 -14.64
N ARG A 19 4.81 -13.11 -13.58
CA ARG A 19 4.51 -11.67 -13.63
C ARG A 19 5.52 -10.95 -12.76
N THR A 20 6.32 -10.09 -13.38
CA THR A 20 7.21 -9.18 -12.64
C THR A 20 6.38 -8.00 -12.17
N ILE A 21 6.14 -7.90 -10.87
CA ILE A 21 5.55 -6.71 -10.26
C ILE A 21 6.71 -5.89 -9.70
N ARG A 22 6.82 -4.64 -10.15
CA ARG A 22 7.77 -3.69 -9.55
C ARG A 22 7.12 -3.16 -8.28
N TYR A 23 7.69 -3.49 -7.13
CA TYR A 23 7.29 -2.94 -5.84
C TYR A 23 8.44 -2.11 -5.26
N SER A 24 8.10 -1.14 -4.43
CA SER A 24 9.08 -0.40 -3.63
C SER A 24 9.09 -0.97 -2.23
N PHE A 25 10.24 -1.47 -1.80
CA PHE A 25 10.41 -1.98 -0.45
C PHE A 25 10.57 -0.83 0.54
N MET A 26 9.80 -0.87 1.62
CA MET A 26 9.88 0.09 2.72
C MET A 26 10.30 -0.64 4.01
N GLU A 27 11.48 -0.29 4.52
CA GLU A 27 12.03 -0.86 5.78
C GLU A 27 11.14 -0.54 6.98
N THR A 28 10.47 0.61 6.94
CA THR A 28 9.62 1.16 7.99
C THR A 28 8.42 1.88 7.39
N CYS A 29 7.32 1.99 8.12
CA CYS A 29 6.15 2.81 7.73
C CYS A 29 6.58 4.25 7.38
N TYR A 30 5.97 4.84 6.34
CA TYR A 30 6.37 6.14 5.82
C TYR A 30 6.31 7.23 6.89
N ALA A 31 5.25 7.23 7.70
CA ALA A 31 5.09 8.17 8.82
C ALA A 31 5.72 7.71 10.14
N CYS A 32 5.61 6.43 10.53
CA CYS A 32 6.06 6.01 11.87
C CYS A 32 7.56 5.74 12.01
N ALA A 33 8.33 5.84 10.93
CA ALA A 33 9.77 6.10 11.01
C ALA A 33 10.12 7.34 10.19
N ALA A 34 9.40 8.44 10.45
CA ALA A 34 9.74 9.76 9.98
C ALA A 34 11.27 9.91 9.97
N ARG A 35 11.84 9.95 8.75
CA ARG A 35 13.23 10.39 8.56
C ARG A 35 13.39 11.70 9.33
N PRO A 36 14.59 12.04 9.85
CA PRO A 36 14.82 13.39 10.33
C PRO A 36 14.34 14.39 9.26
N GLY A 37 13.31 15.19 9.56
CA GLY A 37 12.74 16.19 8.64
C GLY A 37 11.31 15.99 8.12
N VAL A 38 10.57 14.95 8.51
CA VAL A 38 9.10 14.92 8.27
C VAL A 38 8.40 15.71 9.37
N ASP A 39 7.80 16.84 9.00
CA ASP A 39 6.99 17.68 9.87
C ASP A 39 5.52 17.61 9.47
N PHE A 40 4.70 16.95 10.28
CA PHE A 40 3.27 16.78 10.02
C PHE A 40 2.49 18.10 10.05
N GLY A 41 3.05 19.19 10.60
CA GLY A 41 2.48 20.53 10.51
C GLY A 41 2.61 21.16 9.13
N THR A 42 3.57 20.71 8.31
CA THR A 42 3.86 21.27 6.98
C THR A 42 3.68 20.28 5.83
N VAL A 43 3.60 18.98 6.12
CA VAL A 43 3.29 17.93 5.15
C VAL A 43 1.89 18.13 4.59
N ARG A 44 1.80 18.42 3.29
CA ARG A 44 0.52 18.55 2.59
C ARG A 44 -0.03 17.19 2.18
N LEU A 45 -1.33 16.97 2.41
CA LEU A 45 -2.05 15.82 1.88
C LEU A 45 -2.22 15.93 0.37
N ASN A 46 -2.14 14.80 -0.33
CA ASN A 46 -2.48 14.75 -1.75
C ASN A 46 -3.99 14.70 -1.91
N THR A 47 -4.57 15.81 -2.36
CA THR A 47 -6.02 15.95 -2.54
C THR A 47 -6.51 15.52 -3.92
N ALA A 48 -5.60 15.21 -4.85
CA ALA A 48 -5.92 14.84 -6.21
C ALA A 48 -5.85 13.32 -6.45
N ALA A 49 -4.87 12.63 -5.87
CA ALA A 49 -4.71 11.19 -6.04
C ALA A 49 -5.89 10.41 -5.42
N TYR A 50 -6.32 9.37 -6.13
CA TYR A 50 -7.40 8.43 -5.75
C TYR A 50 -8.69 9.13 -5.30
N ARG A 51 -9.03 10.25 -5.94
CA ARG A 51 -10.15 11.11 -5.48
C ARG A 51 -11.47 10.33 -5.45
N GLU A 52 -11.76 9.58 -6.49
CA GLU A 52 -13.05 8.91 -6.65
C GLU A 52 -13.18 7.73 -5.68
N GLU A 53 -12.10 6.96 -5.55
CA GLU A 53 -11.98 5.81 -4.67
C GLU A 53 -12.07 6.23 -3.20
N ILE A 54 -11.36 7.32 -2.83
CA ILE A 54 -11.42 7.90 -1.49
C ILE A 54 -12.83 8.43 -1.19
N ALA A 55 -13.45 9.17 -2.12
CA ALA A 55 -14.79 9.70 -1.93
C ALA A 55 -15.84 8.59 -1.79
N ALA A 56 -15.70 7.50 -2.57
CA ALA A 56 -16.56 6.33 -2.47
C ALA A 56 -16.41 5.63 -1.11
N ALA A 57 -15.18 5.31 -0.70
CA ALA A 57 -14.92 4.66 0.58
C ALA A 57 -15.33 5.53 1.78
N ALA A 58 -15.03 6.83 1.76
CA ALA A 58 -15.43 7.77 2.79
C ALA A 58 -16.94 7.79 2.99
N ARG A 59 -17.70 7.83 1.89
CA ARG A 59 -19.17 7.78 1.92
C ARG A 59 -19.71 6.44 2.41
N GLU A 60 -19.12 5.32 1.97
CA GLU A 60 -19.55 3.97 2.37
C GLU A 60 -19.38 3.74 3.88
N PHE A 61 -18.24 4.17 4.43
CA PHE A 61 -17.91 3.95 5.84
C PHE A 61 -18.27 5.12 6.77
N GLY A 62 -18.84 6.21 6.23
CA GLY A 62 -19.29 7.37 7.02
C GLY A 62 -18.15 8.14 7.69
N VAL A 63 -17.00 8.25 7.03
CA VAL A 63 -15.82 8.97 7.53
C VAL A 63 -15.47 10.16 6.62
N GLU A 64 -14.71 11.13 7.14
CA GLU A 64 -14.24 12.24 6.31
C GLU A 64 -13.17 11.78 5.32
N GLU A 65 -13.21 12.28 4.07
CA GLU A 65 -12.18 12.01 3.06
C GLU A 65 -10.77 12.39 3.54
N ALA A 66 -10.67 13.44 4.36
CA ALA A 66 -9.40 13.90 4.91
C ALA A 66 -8.72 12.84 5.77
N ILE A 67 -9.49 12.04 6.52
CA ILE A 67 -8.98 10.95 7.35
C ILE A 67 -8.45 9.83 6.46
N VAL A 68 -9.18 9.44 5.42
CA VAL A 68 -8.74 8.40 4.48
C VAL A 68 -7.44 8.82 3.78
N ARG A 69 -7.36 10.08 3.33
CA ARG A 69 -6.15 10.69 2.76
C ARG A 69 -4.98 10.64 3.74
N ALA A 70 -5.21 10.99 5.01
CA ALA A 70 -4.18 10.98 6.03
C ALA A 70 -3.65 9.56 6.29
N VAL A 71 -4.52 8.55 6.35
CA VAL A 71 -4.12 7.15 6.50
C VAL A 71 -3.27 6.70 5.30
N ILE A 72 -3.74 6.92 4.07
CA ILE A 72 -2.96 6.57 2.86
C ILE A 72 -1.58 7.24 2.87
N HIS A 73 -1.52 8.52 3.24
CA HIS A 73 -0.26 9.25 3.34
C HIS A 73 0.67 8.61 4.38
N ALA A 74 0.16 8.32 5.57
CA ALA A 74 0.93 7.78 6.68
C ALA A 74 1.49 6.37 6.38
N GLU A 75 0.70 5.56 5.69
CA GLU A 75 1.03 4.18 5.37
C GLU A 75 2.03 4.08 4.22
N SER A 76 1.76 4.72 3.08
CA SER A 76 2.53 4.50 1.85
C SER A 76 2.99 5.77 1.14
N ALA A 77 2.62 6.95 1.62
CA ALA A 77 2.73 8.21 0.87
C ALA A 77 2.14 8.13 -0.54
N TYR A 78 0.95 7.54 -0.65
CA TYR A 78 0.24 7.37 -1.92
C TYR A 78 0.96 6.47 -2.93
N ASN A 79 1.77 5.52 -2.45
CA ASN A 79 2.44 4.55 -3.31
C ASN A 79 1.69 3.22 -3.32
N PRO A 80 0.97 2.88 -4.42
CA PRO A 80 0.18 1.66 -4.50
C PRO A 80 1.05 0.40 -4.59
N SER A 81 2.35 0.55 -4.85
CA SER A 81 3.31 -0.56 -5.00
C SER A 81 4.17 -0.79 -3.75
N ALA A 82 3.81 -0.18 -2.63
CA ALA A 82 4.59 -0.26 -1.39
C ALA A 82 4.48 -1.65 -0.72
N LEU A 83 5.63 -2.23 -0.34
CA LEU A 83 5.73 -3.47 0.42
C LEU A 83 6.62 -3.26 1.65
N SER A 84 6.07 -3.47 2.85
CA SER A 84 6.84 -3.35 4.08
C SER A 84 7.64 -4.61 4.40
N ARG A 85 8.66 -4.46 5.26
CA ARG A 85 9.42 -5.58 5.83
C ARG A 85 8.55 -6.59 6.57
N ALA A 86 7.50 -6.13 7.25
CA ALA A 86 6.55 -7.00 7.93
C ALA A 86 5.61 -7.75 6.96
N GLY A 87 5.57 -7.34 5.69
CA GLY A 87 4.73 -7.93 4.65
C GLY A 87 3.42 -7.18 4.40
N ALA A 88 3.29 -5.95 4.87
CA ALA A 88 2.15 -5.07 4.59
C ALA A 88 2.22 -4.55 3.15
N GLN A 89 1.07 -4.46 2.46
CA GLN A 89 1.02 -4.30 1.01
C GLN A 89 0.12 -3.16 0.57
N GLY A 90 0.57 -2.42 -0.44
CA GLY A 90 -0.26 -1.50 -1.20
C GLY A 90 -0.49 -0.15 -0.56
N LEU A 91 -1.48 0.56 -1.10
CA LEU A 91 -1.77 1.95 -0.78
C LEU A 91 -2.05 2.17 0.72
N MET A 92 -2.78 1.24 1.34
CA MET A 92 -3.16 1.28 2.76
C MET A 92 -2.35 0.31 3.63
N GLN A 93 -1.26 -0.26 3.10
CA GLN A 93 -0.38 -1.20 3.83
C GLN A 93 -1.16 -2.31 4.55
N LEU A 94 -2.00 -3.03 3.82
CA LEU A 94 -2.76 -4.14 4.39
C LEU A 94 -1.86 -5.36 4.62
N MET A 95 -1.92 -5.94 5.81
CA MET A 95 -1.38 -7.28 6.04
C MET A 95 -2.20 -8.31 5.26
N PRO A 96 -1.60 -9.40 4.74
CA PRO A 96 -2.33 -10.38 3.93
C PRO A 96 -3.55 -10.99 4.62
N GLY A 97 -3.47 -11.24 5.94
CA GLY A 97 -4.60 -11.72 6.72
C GLY A 97 -5.74 -10.69 6.82
N THR A 98 -5.40 -9.41 6.96
CA THR A 98 -6.36 -8.31 6.95
C THR A 98 -7.01 -8.16 5.59
N ALA A 99 -6.22 -8.17 4.51
CA ALA A 99 -6.73 -8.13 3.14
C ALA A 99 -7.75 -9.26 2.87
N ALA A 100 -7.43 -10.50 3.28
CA ALA A 100 -8.32 -11.63 3.14
C ALA A 100 -9.63 -11.46 3.95
N ARG A 101 -9.54 -10.96 5.18
CA ARG A 101 -10.70 -10.71 6.04
C ARG A 101 -11.68 -9.71 5.43
N PHE A 102 -11.19 -8.71 4.72
CA PHE A 102 -11.99 -7.66 4.08
C PHE A 102 -12.23 -7.90 2.57
N GLY A 103 -11.91 -9.08 2.05
CA GLY A 103 -12.21 -9.44 0.66
C GLY A 103 -11.33 -8.77 -0.40
N VAL A 104 -10.17 -8.22 -0.02
CA VAL A 104 -9.25 -7.56 -0.95
C VAL A 104 -8.46 -8.61 -1.74
N GLY A 105 -8.80 -8.77 -3.02
CA GLY A 105 -8.17 -9.76 -3.91
C GLY A 105 -6.76 -9.40 -4.39
N ASN A 106 -6.45 -8.10 -4.49
CA ASN A 106 -5.14 -7.58 -4.86
C ASN A 106 -4.86 -6.26 -4.12
N ALA A 107 -3.98 -6.28 -3.12
CA ALA A 107 -3.67 -5.08 -2.33
C ALA A 107 -2.89 -4.00 -3.11
N TYR A 108 -2.31 -4.35 -4.26
CA TYR A 108 -1.60 -3.40 -5.14
C TYR A 108 -2.49 -2.78 -6.22
N ASP A 109 -3.78 -3.12 -6.25
CA ASP A 109 -4.78 -2.50 -7.12
C ASP A 109 -5.41 -1.34 -6.35
N ALA A 110 -5.17 -0.12 -6.83
CA ALA A 110 -5.48 1.11 -6.12
C ALA A 110 -6.40 2.00 -6.95
#